data_AF-A0A3E0KMK9-F1
#
_entry.id   AF-A0A3E0KMK9-F1
#
_cell.length_a   1.000
_cell.length_b   1.000
_cell.length_c   1.000
_cell.angle_alpha   90.00
_cell.angle_beta   90.00
_cell.angle_gamma   90.00
#
_symmetry.space_group_name_H-M   'P 1'
#
loop_
_entity.id
_entity.type
_entity.pdbx_description
1 polymer ?
#
loop_
_entity_poly.entity_id
_entity_poly.type
_entity_poly.pdbx_seq_one_letter_code
_entity_poly.pdbx_strand_id
1 'polypeptide(L)'
;MTARGQKPIALDAMGGDRAPEEIVQGGLRAARELGIPVCLVGDRPRLESLLSGETVPDGLTIEHAPETVTMEDHAAESVRRKLQSSIVVG
;
A
#
# COMPACT_ATOMS: atom_id res chain seq x y z
N MET A 1 8.74 -18.05 27.11
CA MET A 1 8.59 -18.24 25.66
C MET A 1 8.03 -16.96 25.08
N THR A 2 8.87 -16.10 24.52
CA THR A 2 8.41 -14.96 23.74
C THR A 2 7.74 -15.53 22.48
N ALA A 3 6.42 -15.40 22.38
CA ALA A 3 5.73 -15.67 21.13
C ALA A 3 6.46 -14.88 20.04
N ARG A 4 6.91 -15.54 18.98
CA ARG A 4 7.31 -14.81 17.77
C ARG A 4 6.08 -14.01 17.38
N GLY A 5 6.12 -12.69 17.62
CA GLY A 5 5.03 -11.79 17.25
C GLY A 5 4.66 -12.07 15.81
N GLN A 6 3.37 -12.31 15.58
CA GLN A 6 2.87 -12.61 14.24
C GLN A 6 3.21 -11.40 13.36
N LYS A 7 3.95 -11.63 12.27
CA LYS A 7 4.36 -10.55 11.38
C LYS A 7 3.13 -10.05 10.60
N PRO A 8 2.96 -8.73 10.42
CA PRO A 8 1.84 -8.21 9.66
C PRO A 8 1.94 -8.58 8.19
N ILE A 9 0.78 -8.82 7.58
CA ILE A 9 0.65 -8.95 6.13
C ILE A 9 0.58 -7.53 5.56
N ALA A 10 1.55 -7.18 4.72
CA ALA A 10 1.50 -5.95 3.95
C ALA A 10 0.45 -6.09 2.84
N LEU A 11 -0.47 -5.14 2.79
CA LEU A 11 -1.56 -5.09 1.81
C LEU A 11 -1.44 -3.78 1.05
N ASP A 12 -1.11 -3.86 -0.24
CA ASP A 12 -1.14 -2.71 -1.15
C ASP A 12 -2.58 -2.23 -1.25
N ALA A 13 -2.86 -1.10 -0.59
CA ALA A 13 -4.18 -0.54 -0.54
C ALA A 13 -4.51 0.27 -1.80
N MET A 14 -3.53 0.63 -2.62
CA MET A 14 -3.73 1.52 -3.76
C MET A 14 -3.98 0.77 -5.07
N GLY A 15 -3.56 -0.49 -5.15
CA GLY A 15 -3.70 -1.35 -6.34
C GLY A 15 -5.03 -2.09 -6.46
N GLY A 16 -5.67 -1.99 -7.62
CA GLY A 16 -6.84 -2.79 -8.01
C GLY A 16 -8.06 -1.95 -8.43
N ASP A 17 -9.00 -2.57 -9.13
CA ASP A 17 -10.14 -1.86 -9.77
C ASP A 17 -11.09 -1.18 -8.79
N ARG A 18 -11.11 -1.64 -7.52
CA ARG A 18 -11.93 -1.11 -6.43
C ARG A 18 -11.10 -0.62 -5.23
N ALA A 19 -9.83 -0.32 -5.49
CA ALA A 19 -8.94 0.23 -4.48
C ALA A 19 -9.12 1.75 -4.36
N PRO A 20 -8.88 2.34 -3.17
CA PRO A 20 -8.49 1.69 -1.92
C PRO A 20 -9.63 1.16 -1.05
N GLU A 21 -10.89 1.43 -1.39
CA GLU A 21 -12.04 1.21 -0.52
C GLU A 21 -12.21 -0.26 -0.11
N GLU A 22 -12.27 -1.18 -1.07
CA GLU A 22 -12.48 -2.62 -0.78
C GLU A 22 -11.29 -3.26 -0.07
N ILE A 23 -10.08 -2.78 -0.38
CA ILE A 23 -8.84 -3.32 0.19
C ILE A 23 -8.73 -2.93 1.67
N VAL A 24 -9.04 -1.67 1.99
CA VAL A 24 -9.08 -1.17 3.37
C VAL A 24 -10.13 -1.93 4.18
N GLN A 25 -11.33 -2.13 3.64
CA GLN A 25 -12.39 -2.87 4.33
C GLN A 25 -12.02 -4.34 4.55
N GLY A 26 -11.41 -4.99 3.57
CA GLY A 26 -10.89 -6.35 3.71
C GLY A 26 -9.81 -6.46 4.78
N GLY A 27 -8.85 -5.52 4.79
CA GLY A 27 -7.78 -5.46 5.79
C GLY A 27 -8.30 -5.23 7.21
N LEU A 28 -9.24 -4.30 7.37
CA LEU A 28 -9.91 -4.04 8.63
C LEU A 28 -10.64 -5.28 9.16
N ARG A 29 -11.39 -5.97 8.30
CA ARG A 29 -12.08 -7.21 8.65
C ARG A 29 -11.12 -8.34 9.01
N ALA A 30 -10.02 -8.51 8.27
CA ALA A 30 -9.02 -9.52 8.59
C ALA A 30 -8.39 -9.27 9.97
N ALA A 31 -8.04 -8.03 10.28
CA ALA A 31 -7.49 -7.66 11.58
C ALA A 31 -8.52 -7.84 12.72
N ARG A 32 -9.79 -7.48 12.47
CA ARG A 32 -10.86 -7.53 13.48
C ARG A 32 -11.42 -8.93 13.72
N GLU A 33 -11.72 -9.67 12.65
CA GLU A 33 -12.44 -10.95 12.70
C GLU A 33 -11.49 -12.13 12.83
N LEU A 34 -10.29 -12.05 12.24
CA LEU A 34 -9.34 -13.16 12.20
C LEU A 34 -8.13 -12.96 13.13
N GLY A 35 -7.96 -11.77 13.69
CA GLY A 35 -6.80 -11.42 14.53
C GLY A 35 -5.48 -11.45 13.76
N ILE A 36 -5.52 -11.39 12.43
CA ILE A 36 -4.34 -11.36 11.56
C ILE A 36 -3.82 -9.92 11.52
N PRO A 37 -2.57 -9.63 11.91
CA PRO A 37 -2.04 -8.28 11.78
C PRO A 37 -1.91 -7.88 10.30
N VAL A 38 -2.36 -6.67 9.97
CA VAL A 38 -2.39 -6.12 8.61
C VAL A 38 -1.69 -4.76 8.60
N CYS A 39 -0.88 -4.52 7.59
CA CYS A 39 -0.27 -3.24 7.29
C CYS A 39 -0.79 -2.74 5.94
N LEU A 40 -1.67 -1.74 5.96
CA LEU A 40 -2.14 -1.07 4.74
C LEU A 40 -1.04 -0.18 4.21
N VAL A 41 -0.62 -0.40 2.98
CA VAL A 41 0.44 0.36 2.31
C VAL A 41 -0.20 1.29 1.29
N GLY A 42 0.00 2.60 1.42
CA GLY A 42 -0.57 3.57 0.47
C GLY A 42 -0.62 5.02 0.94
N ASP A 43 -1.47 5.81 0.29
CA ASP A 43 -1.68 7.23 0.63
C ASP A 43 -2.38 7.37 1.99
N ARG A 44 -1.62 7.75 3.03
CA ARG A 44 -2.06 7.75 4.43
C ARG A 44 -3.33 8.59 4.64
N PRO A 45 -3.40 9.87 4.22
CA PRO A 45 -4.62 10.65 4.29
C PRO A 45 -5.86 9.96 3.70
N ARG A 46 -5.71 9.29 2.55
CA ARG A 46 -6.84 8.59 1.91
C ARG A 46 -7.25 7.36 2.72
N LEU A 47 -6.29 6.59 3.22
CA LEU A 47 -6.54 5.42 4.07
C LEU A 47 -7.17 5.80 5.41
N GLU A 48 -6.68 6.86 6.07
CA GLU A 48 -7.23 7.37 7.33
C GLU A 48 -8.66 7.89 7.17
N SER A 49 -8.95 8.56 6.04
CA SER A 49 -10.31 8.99 5.71
C SER A 49 -11.28 7.81 5.58
N LEU A 50 -10.84 6.71 4.95
CA LEU A 50 -11.64 5.48 4.80
C LEU A 50 -11.83 4.70 6.12
N LEU A 51 -10.93 4.88 7.08
CA LEU A 51 -11.05 4.31 8.43
C LEU A 51 -11.78 5.26 9.40
N SER A 52 -12.11 6.48 8.97
CA SER A 52 -12.78 7.46 9.82
C SER A 52 -14.15 6.94 10.24
N GLY A 53 -14.36 6.79 11.55
CA GLY A 53 -15.61 6.26 12.11
C GLY A 53 -15.61 4.73 12.32
N GLU A 54 -14.58 4.02 11.87
CA GLU A 54 -14.37 2.61 12.17
C GLU A 54 -13.61 2.43 13.50
N THR A 55 -13.86 1.31 14.18
CA THR A 55 -13.02 0.88 15.30
C THR A 55 -11.80 0.15 14.75
N VAL A 56 -10.64 0.80 14.79
CA VAL A 56 -9.36 0.25 14.30
C VAL A 56 -8.77 -0.70 15.35
N PRO A 57 -8.58 -2.00 15.03
CA PRO A 57 -7.94 -2.96 15.94
C PRO A 57 -6.44 -2.73 16.03
N ASP A 58 -5.81 -3.10 17.16
CA ASP A 58 -4.35 -2.97 17.40
C ASP A 58 -3.48 -3.65 16.32
N GLY A 59 -4.03 -4.64 15.62
CA GLY A 59 -3.36 -5.35 14.54
C GLY A 59 -3.37 -4.64 13.19
N LEU A 60 -4.08 -3.52 13.03
CA LEU A 60 -4.16 -2.76 11.77
C LEU A 60 -3.24 -1.53 11.82
N THR A 61 -2.30 -1.46 10.89
CA THR A 61 -1.32 -0.36 10.78
C THR A 61 -1.36 0.24 9.37
N ILE A 62 -0.89 1.48 9.23
CA ILE A 62 -0.74 2.15 7.93
C ILE A 62 0.73 2.51 7.71
N GLU A 63 1.30 2.03 6.61
CA GLU A 63 2.58 2.47 6.08
C GLU A 63 2.34 3.44 4.91
N HIS A 64 2.93 4.63 5.00
CA HIS A 64 2.71 5.65 3.98
C HIS A 64 3.57 5.38 2.75
N ALA A 65 2.92 5.10 1.63
CA ALA A 65 3.52 4.98 0.32
C ALA A 65 2.67 5.80 -0.68
N PRO A 66 2.97 7.09 -0.88
CA PRO A 66 2.19 7.96 -1.75
C PRO A 66 2.41 7.67 -3.25
N GLU A 67 3.47 6.95 -3.60
CA GLU A 67 3.79 6.60 -4.98
C GLU A 67 2.92 5.42 -5.44
N THR A 68 1.76 5.74 -6.03
CA THR A 68 1.10 4.79 -6.93
C THR A 68 1.95 4.72 -8.19
N VAL A 69 2.49 3.56 -8.56
CA VAL A 69 3.15 3.40 -9.86
C VAL A 69 2.12 3.64 -10.94
N THR A 70 2.09 4.86 -11.47
CA THR A 70 1.22 5.22 -12.59
C THR A 70 1.88 4.77 -13.89
N MET A 71 1.09 4.54 -14.94
CA MET A 71 1.64 4.27 -16.28
C MET A 71 2.58 5.40 -16.76
N GLU A 72 2.39 6.61 -16.23
CA GLU A 72 3.21 7.79 -16.51
C GLU A 72 4.59 7.72 -15.84
N ASP A 73 4.72 7.07 -14.70
CA ASP A 73 6.02 6.87 -14.01
C ASP A 73 6.93 5.92 -14.80
N HIS A 74 6.36 4.88 -15.44
CA HIS A 74 7.12 4.03 -16.34
C HIS A 74 7.60 4.77 -17.60
N ALA A 75 6.83 5.74 -18.10
CA ALA A 75 7.25 6.59 -19.21
C ALA A 75 8.35 7.58 -18.78
N ALA A 76 8.23 8.21 -17.61
CA ALA A 76 9.23 9.12 -17.05
C ALA A 76 10.54 8.40 -16.69
N GLU A 77 10.47 7.21 -16.09
CA GLU A 77 11.62 6.32 -15.86
C GLU A 77 12.26 5.88 -17.19
N SER A 78 11.46 5.50 -18.19
CA SER A 78 11.98 5.08 -19.51
C SER A 78 12.62 6.24 -20.27
N VAL A 79 12.10 7.46 -20.15
CA VAL A 79 12.73 8.68 -20.70
C VAL A 79 14.01 9.02 -19.96
N ARG A 80 14.03 8.97 -18.61
CA ARG A 80 15.24 9.22 -17.80
C ARG A 80 16.32 8.15 -18.02
N ARG A 81 15.96 6.88 -18.15
CA ARG A 81 16.87 5.77 -18.51
C ARG A 81 17.37 5.89 -19.97
N LYS A 82 16.57 6.43 -20.89
CA LYS A 82 17.01 6.71 -22.27
C LYS A 82 17.94 7.92 -22.38
N LEU A 83 17.85 8.91 -21.48
CA LEU A 83 18.80 10.02 -21.39
C LEU A 83 20.19 9.59 -20.88
N GLN A 84 20.30 8.44 -20.20
CA GLN A 84 21.58 7.81 -19.83
C GLN A 84 21.89 6.54 -20.66
N SER A 85 21.16 6.31 -21.75
CA SER A 85 21.43 5.22 -22.67
C SER A 85 22.45 5.67 -23.73
N SER A 86 23.39 4.80 -24.06
CA SER A 86 24.52 5.01 -24.98
C SER A 86 24.13 5.22 -26.45
N ILE A 87 22.92 5.71 -26.75
CA ILE A 87 22.37 5.95 -28.10
C ILE A 87 22.49 7.43 -28.52
N VAL A 88 23.22 8.25 -27.76
CA VAL A 88 23.71 9.58 -28.20
C VAL A 88 25.24 9.60 -28.29
N VAL A 89 25.83 8.49 -28.75
CA VAL A 89 27.17 8.49 -29.37
C VAL A 89 27.10 7.52 -30.55
N GLY A 90 26.43 7.96 -31.60
CA GLY A 90 26.36 7.34 -32.91
C GLY A 90 25.95 8.41 -33.90
#